data_AF-A0A268JS75-F1
#
_entry.id   AF-A0A268JS75-F1
#
_cell.length_a   1.000
_cell.length_b   1.000
_cell.length_c   1.000
_cell.angle_alpha   90.00
_cell.angle_beta   90.00
_cell.angle_gamma   90.00
#
_symmetry.space_group_name_H-M   'P 1'
#
loop_
_entity.id
_entity.type
_entity.pdbx_description
1 polymer ?
#
loop_
_entity_poly.entity_id
_entity_poly.type
_entity_poly.pdbx_seq_one_letter_code
_entity_poly.pdbx_strand_id
1 'polypeptide(L)'
;MGENKLQMFLYFGVVPLVISFITLFITTDNFLITTILPLIIGGWIAGWIASRTLIKSDDKSGLTLVFLFPLAYTAVIWAVFMLISSGFYGADAWLVYGILHIAMAPIFFMTMLMGEGRLFLWAPLTYELAFVFGVFVSLLIKRVRPTFNKKQMVTVLTVFILAIGTGAGVQWQRSKTVLPSYGFEYGGGYSSTDLAPYDVTNSGNILPELKSPSTFTIKNSSEMPILDGAEAAYPVYSAFANTVYENISKADNVMDVVSFTNTIYSYERLLSGEVDIYFGAEPSKEQREMAKRQGRELVMTPIGKEAFVFFVNPDNKVDSLDVSEIQSIYSGKIKNWSELGGKNERIIAFQRPKNSGSQTLLEKIMGDTPIMEPLKEDVPEGMGGIIEQVADYRNYDNSIGFSFRFFATGMRDNSNIKLLAIDGIEPSPENIASGKYPFTANLYAISLKNNTKTSIEPFLEWMKGPQGQEIIEKIGYIKN
;
A
#
# COMPACT_ATOMS: atom_id res chain seq x y z
N MET A 1 45.76 -15.98 13.25
CA MET A 1 44.47 -16.63 12.86
C MET A 1 44.83 -17.83 11.99
N GLY A 2 44.37 -19.06 12.30
CA GLY A 2 44.77 -20.24 11.51
C GLY A 2 44.38 -20.15 10.03
N GLU A 3 45.11 -20.81 9.14
CA GLU A 3 44.97 -20.73 7.66
C GLU A 3 43.53 -20.98 7.18
N ASN A 4 42.82 -21.93 7.80
CA ASN A 4 41.41 -22.23 7.49
C ASN A 4 40.45 -21.09 7.82
N LYS A 5 40.70 -20.32 8.89
CA LYS A 5 39.85 -19.17 9.26
C LYS A 5 40.00 -18.02 8.27
N LEU A 6 41.22 -17.81 7.76
CA LEU A 6 41.49 -16.79 6.73
C LEU A 6 40.80 -17.15 5.41
N GLN A 7 40.84 -18.43 5.03
CA GLN A 7 40.15 -18.92 3.83
C GLN A 7 38.63 -18.83 3.96
N MET A 8 38.05 -19.14 5.13
CA MET A 8 36.62 -18.93 5.37
C MET A 8 36.22 -17.46 5.30
N PHE A 9 37.01 -16.55 5.87
CA PHE A 9 36.76 -15.10 5.77
C PHE A 9 36.83 -14.61 4.32
N LEU A 10 37.75 -15.15 3.51
CA LEU A 10 37.83 -14.83 2.09
C LEU A 10 36.55 -15.28 1.35
N TYR A 11 36.13 -16.53 1.51
CA TYR A 11 35.04 -17.11 0.73
C TYR A 11 33.63 -16.76 1.23
N PHE A 12 33.44 -16.46 2.50
CA PHE A 12 32.11 -16.08 3.03
C PHE A 12 32.03 -14.60 3.44
N GLY A 13 33.13 -13.86 3.34
CA GLY A 13 33.20 -12.42 3.61
C GLY A 13 33.54 -11.62 2.36
N VAL A 14 34.80 -11.72 1.90
CA VAL A 14 35.34 -10.82 0.85
C VAL A 14 34.76 -11.12 -0.53
N VAL A 15 34.73 -12.38 -0.96
CA VAL A 15 34.24 -12.78 -2.29
C VAL A 15 32.77 -12.42 -2.49
N PRO A 16 31.83 -12.82 -1.59
CA PRO A 16 30.43 -12.42 -1.72
C PRO A 16 30.24 -10.89 -1.67
N LEU A 17 31.05 -10.18 -0.87
CA LEU A 17 31.04 -8.71 -0.86
C LEU A 17 31.37 -8.11 -2.23
N VAL A 18 32.44 -8.58 -2.88
CA VAL A 18 32.78 -8.11 -4.22
C VAL A 18 31.67 -8.42 -5.23
N ILE A 19 31.09 -9.63 -5.19
CA ILE A 19 29.98 -10.00 -6.07
C ILE A 19 28.75 -9.12 -5.84
N SER A 20 28.44 -8.80 -4.58
CA SER A 20 27.32 -7.92 -4.24
C SER A 20 27.47 -6.49 -4.75
N PHE A 21 28.71 -6.01 -4.96
CA PHE A 21 28.93 -4.74 -5.66
C PHE A 21 28.72 -4.88 -7.17
N ILE A 22 29.10 -6.02 -7.76
CA ILE A 22 28.92 -6.28 -9.20
C ILE A 22 27.43 -6.28 -9.57
N THR A 23 26.56 -6.82 -8.71
CA THR A 23 25.10 -6.83 -8.96
C THR A 23 24.52 -5.42 -9.12
N LEU A 24 25.14 -4.39 -8.54
CA LEU A 24 24.69 -2.99 -8.66
C LEU A 24 24.86 -2.42 -10.07
N PHE A 25 25.75 -2.99 -10.89
CA PHE A 25 26.04 -2.50 -12.23
C PHE A 25 25.25 -3.22 -13.32
N ILE A 26 24.39 -4.17 -12.95
CA ILE A 26 23.57 -4.96 -13.87
C ILE A 26 22.16 -4.37 -13.87
N THR A 27 21.83 -3.61 -14.91
CA THR A 27 20.51 -3.01 -15.09
C THR A 27 19.59 -3.95 -15.87
N THR A 28 18.57 -4.50 -15.20
CA THR A 28 17.43 -5.14 -15.89
C THR A 28 16.14 -4.82 -15.14
N ASP A 29 15.00 -5.09 -15.77
CA ASP A 29 13.66 -4.85 -15.22
C ASP A 29 13.31 -5.74 -14.02
N ASN A 30 14.09 -6.81 -13.76
CA ASN A 30 13.83 -7.74 -12.65
C ASN A 30 15.02 -7.81 -11.68
N PHE A 31 14.93 -7.02 -10.61
CA PHE A 31 15.98 -6.91 -9.60
C PHE A 31 16.32 -8.22 -8.88
N LEU A 32 15.34 -9.10 -8.70
CA LEU A 32 15.57 -10.43 -8.13
C LEU A 32 16.49 -11.25 -9.05
N ILE A 33 16.21 -11.28 -10.35
CA ILE A 33 17.01 -12.03 -11.33
C ILE A 33 18.42 -11.44 -11.47
N THR A 34 18.56 -10.10 -11.54
CA THR A 34 19.88 -9.44 -11.65
C THR A 34 20.78 -9.74 -10.47
N THR A 35 20.19 -9.92 -9.29
CA THR A 35 20.93 -10.21 -8.07
C THR A 35 21.32 -11.67 -7.98
N ILE A 36 20.40 -12.58 -8.30
CA ILE A 36 20.59 -14.03 -8.10
C ILE A 36 21.62 -14.62 -9.07
N LEU A 37 21.62 -14.21 -10.35
CA LEU A 37 22.51 -14.79 -11.37
C LEU A 37 24.02 -14.61 -11.07
N PRO A 38 24.53 -13.40 -10.73
CA PRO A 38 25.93 -13.22 -10.37
C PRO A 38 26.33 -13.99 -9.11
N LEU A 39 25.42 -14.12 -8.14
CA LEU A 39 25.66 -14.90 -6.93
C LEU A 39 25.80 -16.39 -7.24
N ILE A 40 25.00 -16.93 -8.16
CA ILE A 40 25.14 -18.32 -8.65
C ILE A 40 26.51 -18.51 -9.29
N ILE A 41 26.87 -17.67 -10.27
CA ILE A 41 28.13 -17.81 -11.02
C ILE A 41 29.33 -17.63 -10.08
N GLY A 42 29.34 -16.55 -9.31
CA GLY A 42 30.43 -16.21 -8.41
C GLY A 42 30.58 -17.21 -7.26
N GLY A 43 29.47 -17.66 -6.67
CA GLY A 43 29.46 -18.72 -5.66
C GLY A 43 30.04 -20.02 -6.22
N TRP A 44 29.59 -20.43 -7.42
CA TRP A 44 30.08 -21.65 -8.07
C TRP A 44 31.60 -21.62 -8.32
N ILE A 45 32.11 -20.52 -8.90
CA ILE A 45 33.55 -20.34 -9.14
C ILE A 45 34.33 -20.32 -7.83
N ALA A 46 33.84 -19.59 -6.82
CA ALA A 46 34.47 -19.51 -5.52
C ALA A 46 34.58 -20.89 -4.85
N GLY A 47 33.51 -21.68 -4.87
CA GLY A 47 33.49 -23.05 -4.36
C GLY A 47 34.46 -23.98 -5.09
N TRP A 48 34.54 -23.86 -6.42
CA TRP A 48 35.54 -24.60 -7.21
C TRP A 48 36.95 -24.23 -6.74
N ILE A 49 37.30 -22.95 -6.67
CA ILE A 49 38.66 -22.52 -6.29
C ILE A 49 38.98 -22.96 -4.85
N ALA A 50 38.03 -22.77 -3.93
CA ALA A 50 38.14 -23.14 -2.53
C ALA A 50 38.45 -24.64 -2.36
N SER A 51 37.88 -25.50 -3.20
CA SER A 51 38.17 -26.94 -3.18
C SER A 51 39.64 -27.30 -3.55
N ARG A 52 40.42 -26.37 -4.12
CA ARG A 52 41.85 -26.56 -4.42
C ARG A 52 42.74 -26.17 -3.24
N THR A 53 42.26 -25.29 -2.37
CA THR A 53 43.02 -24.71 -1.25
C THR A 53 42.64 -25.34 0.09
N LEU A 54 41.34 -25.54 0.34
CA LEU A 54 40.80 -26.11 1.59
C LEU A 54 40.92 -27.64 1.68
N ILE A 55 41.07 -28.33 0.54
CA ILE A 55 41.14 -29.80 0.47
C ILE A 55 42.60 -30.24 0.30
N LYS A 56 43.47 -29.81 1.23
CA LYS A 56 44.93 -30.07 1.17
C LYS A 56 45.44 -31.12 2.17
N SER A 57 44.59 -31.73 3.00
CA SER A 57 45.02 -32.76 3.96
C SER A 57 44.10 -33.98 3.98
N ASP A 58 44.62 -35.10 4.49
CA ASP A 58 43.91 -36.40 4.65
C ASP A 58 42.73 -36.35 5.63
N ASP A 59 42.47 -35.22 6.29
CA ASP A 59 41.27 -35.03 7.12
C ASP A 59 40.09 -34.55 6.28
N LYS A 60 39.50 -35.49 5.55
CA LYS A 60 38.33 -35.25 4.68
C LYS A 60 37.00 -35.17 5.45
N SER A 61 37.02 -35.32 6.78
CA SER A 61 35.83 -35.51 7.62
C SER A 61 35.12 -34.21 8.02
N GLY A 62 35.83 -33.07 8.05
CA GLY A 62 35.30 -31.77 8.47
C GLY A 62 34.83 -30.83 7.34
N LEU A 63 35.15 -31.14 6.08
CA LEU A 63 34.89 -30.27 4.93
C LEU A 63 33.40 -30.01 4.70
N THR A 64 32.55 -31.00 4.87
CA THR A 64 31.10 -30.83 4.70
C THR A 64 30.52 -29.90 5.75
N LEU A 65 31.01 -29.95 6.99
CA LEU A 65 30.53 -29.08 8.06
C LEU A 65 30.86 -27.61 7.78
N VAL A 66 32.07 -27.35 7.26
CA VAL A 66 32.53 -26.01 6.86
C VAL A 66 31.64 -25.40 5.79
N PHE A 67 31.08 -26.23 4.89
CA PHE A 67 30.25 -25.76 3.78
C PHE A 67 28.75 -25.80 4.05
N LEU A 68 28.27 -26.64 4.97
CA LEU A 68 26.85 -26.69 5.37
C LEU A 68 26.52 -25.75 6.54
N PHE A 69 27.49 -25.39 7.38
CA PHE A 69 27.26 -24.48 8.49
C PHE A 69 26.77 -23.08 8.05
N PRO A 70 27.32 -22.45 6.99
CA PRO A 70 26.80 -21.18 6.47
C PRO A 70 25.31 -21.25 6.09
N LEU A 71 24.88 -22.33 5.41
CA LEU A 71 23.47 -22.54 5.05
C LEU A 71 22.57 -22.56 6.28
N ALA A 72 22.95 -23.33 7.31
CA ALA A 72 22.20 -23.43 8.54
C ALA A 72 22.24 -22.12 9.35
N TYR A 73 23.37 -21.41 9.36
CA TYR A 73 23.51 -20.10 9.98
C TYR A 73 22.53 -19.11 9.32
N THR A 74 22.58 -18.97 7.99
CA THR A 74 21.70 -18.08 7.23
C THR A 74 20.23 -18.42 7.48
N ALA A 75 19.85 -19.70 7.40
CA ALA A 75 18.47 -20.12 7.66
C ALA A 75 18.01 -19.83 9.10
N VAL A 76 18.84 -20.12 10.11
CA VAL A 76 18.50 -19.89 11.52
C VAL A 76 18.37 -18.40 11.83
N ILE A 77 19.34 -17.60 11.39
CA ILE A 77 19.30 -16.16 11.61
C ILE A 77 18.08 -15.59 10.88
N TRP A 78 17.82 -15.97 9.63
CA TRP A 78 16.62 -15.55 8.91
C TRP A 78 15.32 -15.93 9.64
N ALA A 79 15.22 -17.16 10.16
CA ALA A 79 14.05 -17.61 10.91
C ALA A 79 13.84 -16.82 12.21
N VAL A 80 14.92 -16.46 12.92
CA VAL A 80 14.84 -15.59 14.11
C VAL A 80 14.32 -14.21 13.74
N PHE A 81 14.85 -13.59 12.69
CA PHE A 81 14.40 -12.27 12.25
C PHE A 81 12.98 -12.29 11.66
N MET A 82 12.56 -13.41 11.06
CA MET A 82 11.16 -13.65 10.70
C MET A 82 10.24 -13.61 11.92
N LEU A 83 10.61 -14.30 13.01
CA LEU A 83 9.82 -14.29 14.24
C LEU A 83 9.78 -12.91 14.89
N ILE A 84 10.92 -12.22 14.99
CA ILE A 84 11.02 -10.87 15.58
C ILE A 84 10.16 -9.87 14.81
N SER A 85 10.21 -9.92 13.49
CA SER A 85 9.50 -8.98 12.61
C SER A 85 8.07 -9.39 12.28
N SER A 86 7.60 -10.54 12.77
CA SER A 86 6.34 -11.14 12.30
C SER A 86 6.25 -11.24 10.76
N GLY A 87 7.40 -11.50 10.13
CA GLY A 87 7.55 -11.62 8.68
C GLY A 87 7.62 -10.30 7.90
N PHE A 88 7.62 -9.14 8.57
CA PHE A 88 7.71 -7.83 7.92
C PHE A 88 9.17 -7.44 7.62
N TYR A 89 9.54 -7.38 6.35
CA TYR A 89 10.92 -7.03 5.95
C TYR A 89 11.29 -5.54 6.14
N GLY A 90 10.31 -4.65 6.35
CA GLY A 90 10.55 -3.25 6.65
C GLY A 90 10.92 -2.96 8.11
N ALA A 91 10.91 -3.96 9.00
CA ALA A 91 11.28 -3.76 10.40
C ALA A 91 12.77 -3.44 10.58
N ASP A 92 13.11 -2.49 11.46
CA ASP A 92 14.50 -2.10 11.78
C ASP A 92 15.42 -3.27 12.16
N ALA A 93 14.85 -4.36 12.68
CA ALA A 93 15.58 -5.58 13.00
C ALA A 93 16.38 -6.11 11.78
N TRP A 94 15.89 -5.95 10.55
CA TRP A 94 16.58 -6.40 9.35
C TRP A 94 17.90 -5.66 9.07
N LEU A 95 18.11 -4.47 9.66
CA LEU A 95 19.42 -3.82 9.65
C LEU A 95 20.47 -4.66 10.40
N VAL A 96 20.09 -5.23 11.55
CA VAL A 96 20.97 -6.12 12.33
C VAL A 96 21.23 -7.41 11.57
N TYR A 97 20.22 -7.97 10.90
CA TYR A 97 20.40 -9.10 9.98
C TYR A 97 21.45 -8.78 8.90
N GLY A 98 21.38 -7.57 8.33
CA GLY A 98 22.34 -7.09 7.34
C GLY A 98 23.76 -7.00 7.88
N ILE A 99 23.95 -6.57 9.13
CA ILE A 99 25.27 -6.57 9.80
C ILE A 99 25.80 -8.00 9.98
N LEU A 100 24.93 -8.94 10.38
CA LEU A 100 25.29 -10.36 10.54
C LEU A 100 25.64 -11.04 9.21
N HIS A 101 25.28 -10.42 8.09
CA HIS A 101 25.56 -10.83 6.71
C HIS A 101 26.20 -9.68 5.93
N ILE A 102 27.18 -8.97 6.53
CA ILE A 102 27.77 -7.74 5.97
C ILE A 102 28.33 -7.92 4.55
N ALA A 103 28.70 -9.14 4.17
CA ALA A 103 29.12 -9.48 2.82
C ALA A 103 28.03 -9.29 1.75
N MET A 104 26.76 -9.15 2.14
CA MET A 104 25.64 -8.89 1.25
C MET A 104 25.10 -7.46 1.41
N ALA A 105 25.79 -6.59 2.17
CA ALA A 105 25.31 -5.24 2.49
C ALA A 105 24.92 -4.39 1.25
N PRO A 106 25.68 -4.37 0.15
CA PRO A 106 25.27 -3.66 -1.07
C PRO A 106 23.93 -4.13 -1.64
N ILE A 107 23.69 -5.46 -1.66
CA ILE A 107 22.42 -6.03 -2.12
C ILE A 107 21.30 -5.67 -1.15
N PHE A 108 21.54 -5.76 0.16
CA PHE A 108 20.52 -5.45 1.16
C PHE A 108 20.12 -3.97 1.16
N PHE A 109 21.08 -3.08 0.92
CA PHE A 109 20.80 -1.66 0.72
C PHE A 109 19.83 -1.44 -0.45
N MET A 110 20.12 -2.03 -1.61
CA MET A 110 19.22 -1.95 -2.76
C MET A 110 17.89 -2.67 -2.54
N THR A 111 17.91 -3.79 -1.83
CA THR A 111 16.71 -4.54 -1.44
C THR A 111 15.75 -3.68 -0.63
N MET A 112 16.27 -2.90 0.33
CA MET A 112 15.47 -1.95 1.10
C MET A 112 14.90 -0.85 0.18
N LEU A 113 15.72 -0.27 -0.70
CA LEU A 113 15.27 0.78 -1.63
C LEU A 113 14.21 0.31 -2.64
N MET A 114 14.31 -0.93 -3.12
CA MET A 114 13.42 -1.48 -4.14
C MET A 114 12.24 -2.25 -3.55
N GLY A 115 12.16 -2.35 -2.22
CA GLY A 115 11.13 -3.10 -1.52
C GLY A 115 11.13 -4.60 -1.76
N GLU A 116 12.30 -5.21 -2.01
CA GLU A 116 12.44 -6.62 -2.40
C GLU A 116 12.94 -7.52 -1.26
N GLY A 117 12.24 -7.53 -0.13
CA GLY A 117 12.70 -8.18 1.11
C GLY A 117 13.08 -9.66 0.98
N ARG A 118 12.62 -10.37 -0.05
CA ARG A 118 12.95 -11.80 -0.28
C ARG A 118 14.47 -12.02 -0.43
N LEU A 119 15.21 -11.01 -0.90
CA LEU A 119 16.65 -11.08 -1.07
C LEU A 119 17.43 -11.18 0.25
N PHE A 120 16.84 -10.82 1.40
CA PHE A 120 17.47 -11.07 2.71
C PHE A 120 17.77 -12.55 2.95
N LEU A 121 16.89 -13.46 2.50
CA LEU A 121 17.15 -14.90 2.51
C LEU A 121 17.91 -15.34 1.27
N TRP A 122 17.36 -15.00 0.09
CA TRP A 122 17.78 -15.66 -1.14
C TRP A 122 19.16 -15.21 -1.62
N ALA A 123 19.63 -13.99 -1.33
CA ALA A 123 20.97 -13.58 -1.72
C ALA A 123 22.07 -14.41 -1.02
N PRO A 124 22.17 -14.45 0.32
CA PRO A 124 23.18 -15.28 0.99
C PRO A 124 23.00 -16.76 0.67
N LEU A 125 21.77 -17.28 0.70
CA LEU A 125 21.50 -18.70 0.47
C LEU A 125 21.88 -19.15 -0.95
N THR A 126 21.62 -18.32 -1.97
CA THR A 126 21.99 -18.62 -3.36
C THR A 126 23.50 -18.73 -3.50
N TYR A 127 24.24 -17.76 -2.96
CA TYR A 127 25.70 -17.79 -2.99
C TYR A 127 26.24 -19.05 -2.31
N GLU A 128 25.75 -19.37 -1.12
CA GLU A 128 26.18 -20.51 -0.33
C GLU A 128 25.86 -21.86 -1.00
N LEU A 129 24.66 -22.01 -1.56
CA LEU A 129 24.27 -23.21 -2.30
C LEU A 129 25.14 -23.41 -3.55
N ALA A 130 25.36 -22.33 -4.32
CA ALA A 130 26.23 -22.37 -5.49
C ALA A 130 27.69 -22.68 -5.11
N PHE A 131 28.16 -22.15 -3.98
CA PHE A 131 29.47 -22.44 -3.42
C PHE A 131 29.62 -23.93 -3.08
N VAL A 132 28.66 -24.50 -2.34
CA VAL A 132 28.64 -25.94 -2.02
C VAL A 132 28.64 -26.78 -3.30
N PHE A 133 27.85 -26.37 -4.30
CA PHE A 133 27.81 -27.04 -5.60
C PHE A 133 29.17 -27.01 -6.32
N GLY A 134 29.89 -25.88 -6.30
CA GLY A 134 31.23 -25.78 -6.89
C GLY A 134 32.26 -26.69 -6.23
N VAL A 135 32.22 -26.80 -4.90
CA VAL A 135 33.04 -27.76 -4.17
C VAL A 135 32.70 -29.19 -4.60
N PHE A 136 31.42 -29.53 -4.66
CA PHE A 136 30.93 -30.86 -5.03
C PHE A 136 31.36 -31.26 -6.45
N VAL A 137 31.20 -30.37 -7.43
CA VAL A 137 31.64 -30.59 -8.83
C VAL A 137 33.15 -30.85 -8.88
N SER A 138 33.95 -30.05 -8.17
CA SER A 138 35.40 -30.27 -8.12
C SER A 138 35.79 -31.61 -7.49
N LEU A 139 35.09 -32.03 -6.43
CA LEU A 139 35.28 -33.36 -5.82
C LEU A 139 34.96 -34.50 -6.78
N LEU A 140 33.86 -34.38 -7.53
CA LEU A 140 33.47 -35.35 -8.57
C LEU A 140 34.55 -35.47 -9.66
N ILE A 141 35.02 -34.33 -10.18
CA ILE A 141 36.07 -34.28 -11.21
C ILE A 141 37.37 -34.93 -10.70
N LYS A 142 37.77 -34.62 -9.46
CA LYS A 142 38.96 -35.20 -8.83
C LYS A 142 38.76 -36.65 -8.38
N ARG A 143 37.56 -37.23 -8.54
CA ARG A 143 37.16 -38.56 -8.06
C ARG A 143 37.45 -38.77 -6.57
N VAL A 144 37.39 -37.70 -5.78
CA VAL A 144 37.58 -37.75 -4.33
C VAL A 144 36.24 -38.01 -3.68
N ARG A 145 36.12 -39.12 -2.93
CA ARG A 145 34.94 -39.39 -2.11
C ARG A 145 35.00 -38.59 -0.82
N PRO A 146 34.09 -37.62 -0.58
CA PRO A 146 34.01 -36.95 0.71
C PRO A 146 33.60 -37.95 1.81
N THR A 147 34.18 -37.83 3.00
CA THR A 147 33.77 -38.59 4.18
C THR A 147 32.88 -37.71 5.03
N PHE A 148 31.66 -38.17 5.32
CA PHE A 148 30.67 -37.41 6.07
C PHE A 148 30.54 -37.93 7.48
N ASN A 149 30.59 -37.04 8.47
CA ASN A 149 30.04 -37.36 9.78
C ASN A 149 28.51 -37.35 9.69
N LYS A 150 27.91 -38.54 9.54
CA LYS A 150 26.46 -38.70 9.37
C LYS A 150 25.65 -38.02 10.48
N LYS A 151 26.09 -38.11 11.74
CA LYS A 151 25.38 -37.49 12.86
C LYS A 151 25.34 -35.97 12.71
N GLN A 152 26.49 -35.35 12.46
CA GLN A 152 26.59 -33.89 12.28
C GLN A 152 25.83 -33.41 11.04
N MET A 153 25.94 -34.12 9.92
CA MET A 153 25.21 -33.78 8.69
C MET A 153 23.70 -33.81 8.90
N VAL A 154 23.18 -34.86 9.55
CA VAL A 154 21.76 -34.96 9.92
C VAL A 154 21.36 -33.81 10.85
N THR A 155 22.18 -33.47 11.85
CA THR A 155 21.92 -32.34 12.75
C THR A 155 21.80 -31.01 11.98
N VAL A 156 22.78 -30.69 11.14
CA VAL A 156 22.79 -29.42 10.38
C VAL A 156 21.60 -29.34 9.42
N LEU A 157 21.28 -30.42 8.70
CA LEU A 157 20.12 -30.48 7.81
C LEU A 157 18.81 -30.36 8.58
N THR A 158 18.69 -30.99 9.75
CA THR A 158 17.50 -30.88 10.60
C THR A 158 17.31 -29.43 11.06
N VAL A 159 18.37 -28.77 11.53
CA VAL A 159 18.33 -27.35 11.93
C VAL A 159 17.94 -26.46 10.74
N PHE A 160 18.55 -26.67 9.58
CA PHE A 160 18.21 -25.93 8.36
C PHE A 160 16.73 -26.09 7.99
N ILE A 161 16.22 -27.31 7.93
CA ILE A 161 14.82 -27.60 7.58
C ILE A 161 13.86 -26.97 8.59
N LEU A 162 14.14 -27.09 9.89
CA LEU A 162 13.31 -26.48 10.93
C LEU A 162 13.31 -24.96 10.83
N ALA A 163 14.46 -24.34 10.57
CA ALA A 163 14.58 -22.90 10.42
C ALA A 163 13.83 -22.39 9.18
N ILE A 164 14.04 -23.02 8.01
CA ILE A 164 13.30 -22.67 6.78
C ILE A 164 11.80 -22.87 6.99
N GLY A 165 11.39 -24.00 7.58
CA GLY A 165 10.00 -24.28 7.90
C GLY A 165 9.38 -23.26 8.86
N THR A 166 10.14 -22.78 9.85
CA THR A 166 9.71 -21.74 10.78
C THR A 166 9.45 -20.42 10.06
N GLY A 167 10.42 -19.91 9.30
CA GLY A 167 10.23 -18.65 8.58
C GLY A 167 9.16 -18.77 7.47
N ALA A 168 9.05 -19.91 6.78
CA ALA A 168 7.97 -20.17 5.84
C ALA A 168 6.59 -20.20 6.53
N GLY A 169 6.50 -20.78 7.73
CA GLY A 169 5.29 -20.77 8.54
C GLY A 169 4.87 -19.37 8.98
N VAL A 170 5.84 -18.52 9.37
CA VAL A 170 5.60 -17.10 9.66
C VAL A 170 5.07 -16.37 8.43
N GLN A 171 5.71 -16.54 7.27
CA GLN A 171 5.27 -15.93 6.01
C GLN A 171 3.87 -16.41 5.57
N TRP A 172 3.58 -17.71 5.72
CA TRP A 172 2.26 -18.26 5.44
C TRP A 172 1.17 -17.71 6.38
N GLN A 173 1.50 -17.50 7.65
CA GLN A 173 0.57 -16.88 8.58
C GLN A 173 0.34 -15.40 8.23
N ARG A 174 1.42 -14.69 7.92
CA ARG A 174 1.39 -13.29 7.46
C ARG A 174 0.57 -13.12 6.19
N SER A 175 0.70 -14.02 5.21
CA SER A 175 -0.01 -13.92 3.92
C SER A 175 -1.54 -14.03 4.04
N LYS A 176 -2.08 -14.40 5.22
CA LYS A 176 -3.52 -14.39 5.49
C LYS A 176 -4.04 -13.01 5.85
N THR A 177 -3.17 -12.12 6.34
CA THR A 177 -3.53 -10.78 6.84
C THR A 177 -2.80 -9.66 6.09
N VAL A 178 -1.67 -9.96 5.44
CA VAL A 178 -0.90 -9.03 4.62
C VAL A 178 -0.85 -9.56 3.19
N LEU A 179 -1.44 -8.79 2.28
CA LEU A 179 -1.55 -9.12 0.88
C LEU A 179 -0.37 -8.53 0.07
N PRO A 180 0.01 -9.11 -1.08
CA PRO A 180 1.01 -8.52 -1.96
C PRO A 180 0.55 -7.16 -2.48
N SER A 181 1.31 -6.09 -2.26
CA SER A 181 0.88 -4.73 -2.62
C SER A 181 0.60 -4.54 -4.12
N TYR A 182 -0.39 -3.69 -4.41
CA TYR A 182 -0.63 -3.12 -5.73
C TYR A 182 -0.27 -1.63 -5.82
N GLY A 183 0.03 -0.97 -4.69
CA GLY A 183 0.40 0.44 -4.61
C GLY A 183 -0.71 1.44 -4.96
N PHE A 184 -0.57 2.68 -4.51
CA PHE A 184 -1.26 3.82 -5.12
C PHE A 184 -0.43 4.26 -6.34
N GLU A 185 -0.88 3.90 -7.55
CA GLU A 185 -0.13 4.15 -8.78
C GLU A 185 -0.12 5.63 -9.20
N TYR A 186 -1.01 6.46 -8.64
CA TYR A 186 -1.30 7.80 -9.15
C TYR A 186 -1.10 8.89 -8.09
N GLY A 187 -1.02 10.15 -8.57
CA GLY A 187 -0.97 11.33 -7.71
C GLY A 187 0.22 11.33 -6.75
N GLY A 188 1.39 10.83 -7.17
CA GLY A 188 2.57 10.76 -6.30
C GLY A 188 2.45 9.80 -5.13
N GLY A 189 1.56 8.80 -5.21
CA GLY A 189 1.30 7.83 -4.14
C GLY A 189 0.10 8.18 -3.25
N TYR A 190 -0.64 9.26 -3.56
CA TYR A 190 -1.83 9.66 -2.82
C TYR A 190 -3.15 9.14 -3.41
N SER A 191 -3.16 8.67 -4.67
CA SER A 191 -4.39 8.32 -5.39
C SER A 191 -4.42 6.85 -5.82
N SER A 192 -5.59 6.23 -5.68
CA SER A 192 -5.88 4.89 -6.18
C SER A 192 -6.36 4.87 -7.63
N THR A 193 -6.73 6.02 -8.17
CA THR A 193 -7.20 6.15 -9.56
C THR A 193 -6.48 7.25 -10.31
N ASP A 194 -6.47 7.16 -11.63
CA ASP A 194 -5.94 8.23 -12.48
C ASP A 194 -6.80 9.49 -12.32
N LEU A 195 -6.19 10.57 -11.83
CA LEU A 195 -6.83 11.87 -11.65
C LEU A 195 -6.52 12.84 -12.79
N ALA A 196 -5.61 12.50 -13.72
CA ALA A 196 -5.25 13.36 -14.83
C ALA A 196 -6.46 13.81 -15.68
N PRO A 197 -7.52 13.01 -15.90
CA PRO A 197 -8.72 13.48 -16.60
C PRO A 197 -9.46 14.64 -15.93
N TYR A 198 -9.25 14.86 -14.63
CA TYR A 198 -9.92 15.90 -13.84
C TYR A 198 -8.97 17.05 -13.47
N ASP A 199 -7.74 17.03 -13.96
CA ASP A 199 -6.76 18.09 -13.74
C ASP A 199 -7.14 19.34 -14.56
N VAL A 200 -7.19 20.49 -13.89
CA VAL A 200 -7.54 21.79 -14.52
C VAL A 200 -6.50 22.28 -15.54
N THR A 201 -5.28 21.73 -15.51
CA THR A 201 -4.21 22.02 -16.48
C THR A 201 -4.29 21.12 -17.71
N ASN A 202 -5.00 19.99 -17.62
CA ASN A 202 -5.17 19.08 -18.74
C ASN A 202 -6.12 19.71 -19.77
N SER A 203 -5.61 19.95 -20.98
CA SER A 203 -6.41 20.51 -22.08
C SER A 203 -7.53 19.59 -22.58
N GLY A 204 -7.42 18.28 -22.31
CA GLY A 204 -8.44 17.28 -22.58
C GLY A 204 -9.20 16.81 -21.34
N ASN A 205 -9.27 17.65 -20.30
CA ASN A 205 -10.02 17.30 -19.10
C ASN A 205 -11.51 17.06 -19.39
N ILE A 206 -12.14 16.27 -18.52
CA ILE A 206 -13.57 15.91 -18.63
C ILE A 206 -14.42 16.66 -17.59
N LEU A 207 -13.94 17.82 -17.10
CA LEU A 207 -14.68 18.61 -16.12
C LEU A 207 -15.95 19.18 -16.76
N PRO A 208 -17.09 19.16 -16.06
CA PRO A 208 -18.33 19.69 -16.60
C PRO A 208 -18.27 21.22 -16.77
N GLU A 209 -18.75 21.70 -17.91
CA GLU A 209 -18.90 23.12 -18.20
C GLU A 209 -20.33 23.59 -17.92
N LEU A 210 -20.49 24.86 -17.52
CA LEU A 210 -21.80 25.50 -17.38
C LEU A 210 -22.44 25.78 -18.74
N LYS A 211 -23.77 25.80 -18.79
CA LYS A 211 -24.53 26.21 -20.00
C LYS A 211 -24.42 27.70 -20.32
N SER A 212 -24.04 28.51 -19.33
CA SER A 212 -23.91 29.97 -19.42
C SER A 212 -22.62 30.40 -18.71
N PRO A 213 -22.10 31.62 -18.98
CA PRO A 213 -20.98 32.16 -18.22
C PRO A 213 -21.23 32.12 -16.71
N SER A 214 -20.16 31.91 -15.93
CA SER A 214 -20.26 31.91 -14.47
C SER A 214 -20.74 33.27 -13.95
N THR A 215 -21.66 33.26 -12.98
CA THR A 215 -22.11 34.46 -12.27
C THR A 215 -21.10 34.95 -11.23
N PHE A 216 -20.06 34.16 -10.95
CA PHE A 216 -18.98 34.48 -10.02
C PHE A 216 -17.63 34.07 -10.61
N THR A 217 -16.67 34.99 -10.61
CA THR A 217 -15.31 34.75 -11.14
C THR A 217 -14.27 35.40 -10.25
N ILE A 218 -13.16 34.70 -10.01
CA ILE A 218 -11.99 35.20 -9.29
C ILE A 218 -10.89 35.47 -10.32
N LYS A 219 -10.55 36.74 -10.47
CA LYS A 219 -9.58 37.20 -11.49
C LYS A 219 -8.15 37.24 -10.96
N ASN A 220 -8.00 37.70 -9.73
CA ASN A 220 -6.70 37.87 -9.11
C ASN A 220 -6.26 36.53 -8.50
N SER A 221 -5.11 36.03 -8.92
CA SER A 221 -4.54 34.77 -8.42
C SER A 221 -4.29 34.79 -6.92
N SER A 222 -3.97 35.95 -6.31
CA SER A 222 -3.79 36.04 -4.85
C SER A 222 -5.09 35.83 -4.06
N GLU A 223 -6.24 36.08 -4.70
CA GLU A 223 -7.56 35.87 -4.11
C GLU A 223 -8.13 34.50 -4.45
N MET A 224 -7.47 33.66 -5.26
CA MET A 224 -7.93 32.29 -5.50
C MET A 224 -7.73 31.46 -4.24
N PRO A 225 -8.79 30.87 -3.65
CA PRO A 225 -8.62 29.93 -2.56
C PRO A 225 -7.84 28.68 -3.02
N ILE A 226 -6.92 28.22 -2.17
CA ILE A 226 -6.19 26.96 -2.36
C ILE A 226 -7.14 25.82 -1.99
N LEU A 227 -7.37 24.91 -2.94
CA LEU A 227 -8.29 23.79 -2.83
C LEU A 227 -7.51 22.47 -2.72
N ASP A 228 -7.98 21.60 -1.82
CA ASP A 228 -7.51 20.23 -1.67
C ASP A 228 -8.63 19.37 -1.05
N GLY A 229 -8.51 18.06 -1.05
CA GLY A 229 -9.53 17.23 -0.43
C GLY A 229 -9.41 15.73 -0.63
N ALA A 230 -10.53 15.08 -0.37
CA ALA A 230 -10.73 13.67 -0.61
C ALA A 230 -10.69 13.34 -2.11
N GLU A 231 -10.21 12.14 -2.44
CA GLU A 231 -10.06 11.65 -3.83
C GLU A 231 -11.39 11.71 -4.60
N ALA A 232 -12.49 11.27 -3.96
CA ALA A 232 -13.83 11.33 -4.52
C ALA A 232 -14.29 12.77 -4.86
N ALA A 233 -13.79 13.76 -4.13
CA ALA A 233 -14.17 15.16 -4.30
C ALA A 233 -13.31 15.89 -5.34
N TYR A 234 -12.20 15.29 -5.81
CA TYR A 234 -11.29 15.92 -6.77
C TYR A 234 -11.99 16.47 -8.02
N PRO A 235 -12.88 15.71 -8.69
CA PRO A 235 -13.61 16.24 -9.84
C PRO A 235 -14.49 17.45 -9.52
N VAL A 236 -15.01 17.52 -8.28
CA VAL A 236 -15.91 18.60 -7.84
C VAL A 236 -15.17 19.91 -7.70
N TYR A 237 -14.11 19.94 -6.90
CA TYR A 237 -13.40 21.19 -6.67
C TYR A 237 -12.54 21.61 -7.85
N SER A 238 -12.05 20.66 -8.66
CA SER A 238 -11.45 20.97 -9.96
C SER A 238 -12.45 21.63 -10.91
N ALA A 239 -13.69 21.11 -11.00
CA ALA A 239 -14.72 21.72 -11.86
C ALA A 239 -15.14 23.11 -11.38
N PHE A 240 -15.27 23.30 -10.07
CA PHE A 240 -15.53 24.63 -9.50
C PHE A 240 -14.40 25.60 -9.85
N ALA A 241 -13.14 25.23 -9.60
CA ALA A 241 -11.98 26.06 -9.94
C ALA A 241 -11.92 26.36 -11.43
N ASN A 242 -12.09 25.36 -12.30
CA ASN A 242 -12.11 25.53 -13.76
C ASN A 242 -13.19 26.52 -14.23
N THR A 243 -14.31 26.58 -13.50
CA THR A 243 -15.43 27.48 -13.81
C THR A 243 -15.22 28.90 -13.29
N VAL A 244 -14.65 29.05 -12.10
CA VAL A 244 -14.61 30.35 -11.41
C VAL A 244 -13.24 31.05 -11.45
N TYR A 245 -12.14 30.32 -11.64
CA TYR A 245 -10.79 30.90 -11.64
C TYR A 245 -10.39 31.31 -13.05
N GLU A 246 -10.20 32.61 -13.26
CA GLU A 246 -9.87 33.13 -14.59
C GLU A 246 -8.44 32.72 -14.99
N ASN A 247 -8.29 32.11 -16.17
CA ASN A 247 -7.01 31.64 -16.72
C ASN A 247 -6.27 30.60 -15.85
N ILE A 248 -6.97 29.79 -15.05
CA ILE A 248 -6.35 28.81 -14.16
C ILE A 248 -5.39 27.86 -14.88
N SER A 249 -5.70 27.43 -16.10
CA SER A 249 -4.86 26.53 -16.90
C SER A 249 -3.53 27.15 -17.37
N LYS A 250 -3.36 28.47 -17.23
CA LYS A 250 -2.16 29.23 -17.63
C LYS A 250 -1.46 29.90 -16.45
N ALA A 251 -1.94 29.70 -15.22
CA ALA A 251 -1.31 30.31 -14.05
C ALA A 251 0.03 29.63 -13.77
N ASP A 252 1.06 30.41 -13.43
CA ASP A 252 2.44 29.91 -13.27
C ASP A 252 2.63 28.92 -12.10
N ASN A 253 1.59 28.57 -11.34
CA ASN A 253 1.61 27.61 -10.22
C ASN A 253 0.22 26.96 -9.98
N VAL A 254 -0.38 26.35 -11.00
CA VAL A 254 -1.74 25.78 -10.89
C VAL A 254 -1.86 24.70 -9.81
N MET A 255 -0.81 23.88 -9.66
CA MET A 255 -0.72 22.82 -8.64
C MET A 255 -0.72 23.36 -7.20
N ASP A 256 -0.40 24.64 -7.00
CA ASP A 256 -0.43 25.30 -5.69
C ASP A 256 -1.84 25.80 -5.33
N VAL A 257 -2.76 25.87 -6.30
CA VAL A 257 -4.11 26.41 -6.12
C VAL A 257 -5.17 25.31 -6.17
N VAL A 258 -4.99 24.30 -7.01
CA VAL A 258 -5.83 23.09 -7.03
C VAL A 258 -4.93 21.88 -6.86
N SER A 259 -4.89 21.36 -5.64
CA SER A 259 -3.99 20.27 -5.25
C SER A 259 -4.77 19.02 -4.86
N PHE A 260 -4.07 17.88 -4.79
CA PHE A 260 -4.61 16.64 -4.27
C PHE A 260 -3.60 15.95 -3.37
N THR A 261 -3.91 15.85 -2.08
CA THR A 261 -3.08 15.13 -1.10
C THR A 261 -3.86 14.09 -0.29
N ASN A 262 -5.05 13.68 -0.75
CA ASN A 262 -5.99 12.78 -0.08
C ASN A 262 -6.60 13.33 1.21
N THR A 263 -7.61 12.64 1.76
CA THR A 263 -8.38 13.08 2.93
C THR A 263 -7.54 13.40 4.18
N ILE A 264 -6.51 12.61 4.46
CA ILE A 264 -5.76 12.71 5.71
C ILE A 264 -4.86 13.95 5.67
N TYR A 265 -3.99 14.04 4.68
CA TYR A 265 -3.02 15.13 4.57
C TYR A 265 -3.70 16.46 4.23
N SER A 266 -4.69 16.47 3.33
CA SER A 266 -5.44 17.69 2.98
C SER A 266 -6.13 18.33 4.19
N TYR A 267 -6.62 17.52 5.13
CA TYR A 267 -7.23 18.03 6.35
C TYR A 267 -6.17 18.60 7.32
N GLU A 268 -5.00 17.98 7.42
CA GLU A 268 -3.86 18.54 8.16
C GLU A 268 -3.40 19.88 7.56
N ARG A 269 -3.32 19.96 6.22
CA ARG A 269 -3.01 21.19 5.48
C ARG A 269 -4.07 22.28 5.67
N LEU A 270 -5.35 21.92 5.77
CA LEU A 270 -6.40 22.87 6.15
C LEU A 270 -6.12 23.45 7.55
N LEU A 271 -5.79 22.61 8.52
CA LEU A 271 -5.56 23.06 9.90
C LEU A 271 -4.25 23.87 10.04
N SER A 272 -3.23 23.60 9.22
CA SER A 272 -2.01 24.42 9.17
C SER A 272 -2.26 25.78 8.50
N GLY A 273 -3.27 25.87 7.64
CA GLY A 273 -3.60 27.06 6.85
C GLY A 273 -2.92 27.09 5.48
N GLU A 274 -2.35 25.96 5.03
CA GLU A 274 -1.81 25.80 3.68
C GLU A 274 -2.91 25.61 2.62
N VAL A 275 -4.07 25.12 3.04
CA VAL A 275 -5.27 24.96 2.21
C VAL A 275 -6.36 25.87 2.76
N ASP A 276 -7.05 26.58 1.87
CA ASP A 276 -8.14 27.48 2.24
C ASP A 276 -9.48 26.76 2.37
N ILE A 277 -9.74 25.79 1.48
CA ILE A 277 -10.97 25.01 1.45
C ILE A 277 -10.63 23.52 1.21
N TYR A 278 -10.98 22.69 2.20
CA TYR A 278 -10.98 21.24 2.09
C TYR A 278 -12.31 20.75 1.50
N PHE A 279 -12.26 19.77 0.60
CA PHE A 279 -13.46 19.13 0.07
C PHE A 279 -13.53 17.65 0.45
N GLY A 280 -14.66 17.21 1.00
CA GLY A 280 -14.84 15.82 1.36
C GLY A 280 -16.02 15.57 2.29
N ALA A 281 -16.03 14.38 2.89
CA ALA A 281 -17.02 14.02 3.90
C ALA A 281 -16.77 14.75 5.23
N GLU A 282 -17.60 14.47 6.24
CA GLU A 282 -17.36 14.96 7.59
C GLU A 282 -16.01 14.46 8.16
N PRO A 283 -15.30 15.28 8.97
CA PRO A 283 -14.05 14.85 9.58
C PRO A 283 -14.26 13.75 10.61
N SER A 284 -13.27 12.85 10.72
CA SER A 284 -13.23 11.79 11.73
C SER A 284 -13.26 12.35 13.16
N LYS A 285 -13.51 11.48 14.14
CA LYS A 285 -13.46 11.88 15.56
C LYS A 285 -12.08 12.46 15.91
N GLU A 286 -11.01 11.80 15.50
CA GLU A 286 -9.63 12.21 15.71
C GLU A 286 -9.29 13.52 14.99
N GLN A 287 -9.78 13.71 13.77
CA GLN A 287 -9.62 14.95 13.01
C GLN A 287 -10.35 16.14 13.68
N ARG A 288 -11.55 15.91 14.23
CA ARG A 288 -12.27 16.93 15.02
C ARG A 288 -11.55 17.25 16.31
N GLU A 289 -11.01 16.25 17.00
CA GLU A 289 -10.19 16.46 18.20
C GLU A 289 -8.89 17.19 17.88
N MET A 290 -8.26 16.89 16.74
CA MET A 290 -7.07 17.60 16.26
C MET A 290 -7.35 19.08 16.02
N ALA A 291 -8.45 19.42 15.33
CA ALA A 291 -8.87 20.80 15.13
C ALA A 291 -9.08 21.53 16.48
N LYS A 292 -9.78 20.88 17.43
CA LYS A 292 -9.99 21.43 18.78
C LYS A 292 -8.69 21.67 19.53
N ARG A 293 -7.74 20.72 19.50
CA ARG A 293 -6.43 20.86 20.15
C ARG A 293 -5.62 22.02 19.57
N GLN A 294 -5.77 22.29 18.28
CA GLN A 294 -5.09 23.39 17.60
C GLN A 294 -5.86 24.72 17.66
N GLY A 295 -7.01 24.77 18.35
CA GLY A 295 -7.83 25.98 18.43
C GLY A 295 -8.42 26.42 17.08
N ARG A 296 -8.59 25.49 16.14
CA ARG A 296 -9.13 25.76 14.81
C ARG A 296 -10.63 25.50 14.79
N GLU A 297 -11.41 26.52 14.45
CA GLU A 297 -12.86 26.40 14.26
C GLU A 297 -13.17 26.17 12.78
N LEU A 298 -13.87 25.08 12.49
CA LEU A 298 -14.24 24.66 11.15
C LEU A 298 -15.60 25.23 10.75
N VAL A 299 -15.70 25.76 9.53
CA VAL A 299 -16.96 26.11 8.89
C VAL A 299 -17.28 25.02 7.89
N MET A 300 -18.31 24.22 8.16
CA MET A 300 -18.72 23.09 7.32
C MET A 300 -19.88 23.50 6.42
N THR A 301 -19.61 23.74 5.13
CA THR A 301 -20.62 24.14 4.15
C THR A 301 -21.04 22.94 3.31
N PRO A 302 -22.27 22.40 3.45
CA PRO A 302 -22.74 21.30 2.62
C PRO A 302 -22.95 21.80 1.19
N ILE A 303 -22.32 21.16 0.22
CA ILE A 303 -22.36 21.54 -1.21
C ILE A 303 -23.02 20.47 -2.09
N GLY A 304 -23.20 19.26 -1.56
CA GLY A 304 -23.96 18.20 -2.22
C GLY A 304 -24.16 17.01 -1.27
N LYS A 305 -24.82 15.98 -1.78
CA LYS A 305 -25.09 14.71 -1.11
C LYS A 305 -24.52 13.56 -1.90
N GLU A 306 -24.20 12.51 -1.16
CA GLU A 306 -23.62 11.29 -1.67
C GLU A 306 -24.15 10.09 -0.88
N ALA A 307 -24.06 8.90 -1.46
CA ALA A 307 -24.28 7.64 -0.76
C ALA A 307 -22.97 6.94 -0.41
N PHE A 308 -22.93 6.39 0.80
CA PHE A 308 -21.92 5.44 1.21
C PHE A 308 -22.43 4.03 0.89
N VAL A 309 -21.77 3.35 -0.04
CA VAL A 309 -22.23 2.09 -0.62
C VAL A 309 -21.30 0.94 -0.26
N PHE A 310 -21.88 -0.24 -0.13
CA PHE A 310 -21.16 -1.50 -0.06
C PHE A 310 -21.23 -2.19 -1.42
N PHE A 311 -20.18 -2.91 -1.78
CA PHE A 311 -20.10 -3.62 -3.04
C PHE A 311 -19.29 -4.90 -2.92
N VAL A 312 -19.58 -5.82 -3.85
CA VAL A 312 -18.99 -7.14 -3.95
C VAL A 312 -18.60 -7.41 -5.41
N ASN A 313 -17.89 -8.51 -5.64
CA ASN A 313 -17.72 -9.03 -6.99
C ASN A 313 -19.09 -9.42 -7.61
N PRO A 314 -19.33 -9.17 -8.92
CA PRO A 314 -20.57 -9.50 -9.63
C PRO A 314 -21.03 -10.97 -9.51
N ASP A 315 -20.10 -11.91 -9.37
CA ASP A 315 -20.40 -13.35 -9.23
C ASP A 315 -20.84 -13.74 -7.81
N ASN A 316 -20.81 -12.79 -6.86
CA ASN A 316 -21.39 -12.99 -5.54
C ASN A 316 -22.92 -12.99 -5.63
N LYS A 317 -23.57 -13.95 -4.96
CA LYS A 317 -25.03 -14.14 -5.05
C LYS A 317 -25.84 -13.24 -4.11
N VAL A 318 -25.18 -12.56 -3.17
CA VAL A 318 -25.86 -11.65 -2.25
C VAL A 318 -26.14 -10.34 -2.96
N ASP A 319 -27.39 -9.87 -2.91
CA ASP A 319 -27.84 -8.63 -3.55
C ASP A 319 -28.20 -7.53 -2.55
N SER A 320 -28.50 -7.90 -1.30
CA SER A 320 -28.86 -6.99 -0.22
C SER A 320 -28.24 -7.45 1.09
N LEU A 321 -27.92 -6.50 1.96
CA LEU A 321 -27.56 -6.74 3.35
C LEU A 321 -28.35 -5.82 4.27
N ASP A 322 -28.71 -6.30 5.44
CA ASP A 322 -29.23 -5.46 6.49
C ASP A 322 -28.09 -4.74 7.24
N VAL A 323 -28.38 -3.59 7.85
CA VAL A 323 -27.37 -2.84 8.64
C VAL A 323 -26.69 -3.72 9.70
N SER A 324 -27.47 -4.60 10.34
CA SER A 324 -26.96 -5.51 11.37
C SER A 324 -26.03 -6.60 10.81
N GLU A 325 -26.24 -7.02 9.56
CA GLU A 325 -25.39 -7.99 8.87
C GLU A 325 -24.06 -7.34 8.49
N ILE A 326 -24.08 -6.09 8.02
CA ILE A 326 -22.87 -5.30 7.76
C ILE A 326 -22.05 -5.17 9.03
N GLN A 327 -22.67 -4.80 10.16
CA GLN A 327 -22.00 -4.73 11.45
C GLN A 327 -21.41 -6.09 11.87
N SER A 328 -22.13 -7.18 11.59
CA SER A 328 -21.69 -8.54 11.92
C SER A 328 -20.53 -9.01 11.03
N ILE A 329 -20.51 -8.63 9.75
CA ILE A 329 -19.39 -8.88 8.84
C ILE A 329 -18.14 -8.12 9.30
N TYR A 330 -18.25 -6.81 9.51
CA TYR A 330 -17.11 -5.95 9.83
C TYR A 330 -16.60 -6.08 11.28
N SER A 331 -17.40 -6.66 12.18
CA SER A 331 -16.92 -7.12 13.50
C SER A 331 -16.32 -8.54 13.47
N GLY A 332 -16.44 -9.25 12.34
CA GLY A 332 -16.01 -10.63 12.20
C GLY A 332 -16.90 -11.64 12.92
N LYS A 333 -18.15 -11.30 13.27
CA LYS A 333 -19.13 -12.26 13.80
C LYS A 333 -19.62 -13.20 12.69
N ILE A 334 -20.02 -12.63 11.55
CA ILE A 334 -20.32 -13.39 10.33
C ILE A 334 -19.04 -13.48 9.51
N LYS A 335 -18.65 -14.71 9.16
CA LYS A 335 -17.36 -14.98 8.49
C LYS A 335 -17.51 -15.70 7.17
N ASN A 336 -18.70 -16.17 6.82
CA ASN A 336 -18.94 -16.95 5.61
C ASN A 336 -20.22 -16.48 4.89
N TRP A 337 -20.14 -16.37 3.56
CA TRP A 337 -21.27 -15.93 2.73
C TRP A 337 -22.48 -16.86 2.81
N SER A 338 -22.31 -18.15 3.13
CA SER A 338 -23.42 -19.09 3.32
C SER A 338 -24.34 -18.74 4.49
N GLU A 339 -23.87 -17.95 5.45
CA GLU A 339 -24.68 -17.42 6.56
C GLU A 339 -25.68 -16.34 6.06
N LEU A 340 -25.43 -15.79 4.87
CA LEU A 340 -26.17 -14.69 4.22
C LEU A 340 -26.80 -15.14 2.89
N GLY A 341 -26.98 -16.45 2.69
CA GLY A 341 -27.56 -17.02 1.46
C GLY A 341 -26.61 -17.09 0.25
N GLY A 342 -25.33 -16.77 0.43
CA GLY A 342 -24.30 -16.85 -0.62
C GLY A 342 -23.62 -18.23 -0.74
N LYS A 343 -22.48 -18.27 -1.45
CA LYS A 343 -21.64 -19.47 -1.59
C LYS A 343 -21.00 -19.83 -0.23
N ASN A 344 -20.61 -21.10 -0.04
CA ASN A 344 -19.83 -21.51 1.13
C ASN A 344 -18.36 -21.06 1.02
N GLU A 345 -18.14 -19.76 1.18
CA GLU A 345 -16.86 -19.11 1.03
C GLU A 345 -16.65 -18.10 2.17
N ARG A 346 -15.41 -18.01 2.66
CA ARG A 346 -15.03 -17.04 3.70
C ARG A 346 -15.22 -15.62 3.18
N ILE A 347 -15.79 -14.74 3.98
CA ILE A 347 -15.91 -13.31 3.65
C ILE A 347 -14.55 -12.63 3.83
N ILE A 348 -14.16 -11.85 2.83
CA ILE A 348 -13.00 -10.97 2.88
C ILE A 348 -13.49 -9.51 2.92
N ALA A 349 -13.68 -8.96 4.11
CA ALA A 349 -14.12 -7.56 4.27
C ALA A 349 -12.93 -6.60 4.26
N PHE A 350 -12.78 -5.86 3.17
CA PHE A 350 -11.77 -4.83 3.02
C PHE A 350 -12.18 -3.58 3.79
N GLN A 351 -11.17 -2.92 4.36
CA GLN A 351 -11.30 -1.67 5.12
C GLN A 351 -10.42 -0.60 4.48
N ARG A 352 -10.48 0.63 5.00
CA ARG A 352 -9.69 1.76 4.51
C ARG A 352 -8.83 2.34 5.63
N PRO A 353 -7.76 3.10 5.32
CA PRO A 353 -6.94 3.73 6.35
C PRO A 353 -7.77 4.55 7.33
N LYS A 354 -7.40 4.49 8.61
CA LYS A 354 -8.02 5.33 9.65
C LYS A 354 -7.95 6.80 9.25
N ASN A 355 -8.98 7.58 9.59
CA ASN A 355 -9.16 8.98 9.18
C ASN A 355 -9.40 9.21 7.68
N SER A 356 -9.49 8.17 6.84
CA SER A 356 -10.06 8.34 5.50
C SER A 356 -11.57 8.59 5.61
N GLY A 357 -12.14 9.30 4.64
CA GLY A 357 -13.56 9.64 4.65
C GLY A 357 -14.47 8.41 4.66
N SER A 358 -14.15 7.41 3.84
CA SER A 358 -14.94 6.17 3.78
C SER A 358 -14.80 5.32 5.04
N GLN A 359 -13.61 5.22 5.65
CA GLN A 359 -13.44 4.52 6.94
C GLN A 359 -14.22 5.23 8.06
N THR A 360 -14.24 6.57 8.07
CA THR A 360 -15.00 7.36 9.04
C THR A 360 -16.50 7.05 8.98
N LEU A 361 -17.05 6.87 7.78
CA LEU A 361 -18.46 6.50 7.61
C LEU A 361 -18.73 5.04 8.04
N LEU A 362 -17.81 4.11 7.76
CA LEU A 362 -17.91 2.74 8.29
C LEU A 362 -17.92 2.76 9.84
N GLU A 363 -16.99 3.47 10.48
CA GLU A 363 -16.92 3.59 11.94
C GLU A 363 -18.21 4.15 12.54
N LYS A 364 -18.84 5.11 11.87
CA LYS A 364 -20.15 5.66 12.27
C LYS A 364 -21.27 4.62 12.17
N ILE A 365 -21.28 3.80 11.11
CA ILE A 365 -22.25 2.69 10.95
C ILE A 365 -22.04 1.61 12.01
N MET A 366 -20.79 1.34 12.37
CA MET A 366 -20.43 0.35 13.40
C MET A 366 -20.81 0.81 14.81
N GLY A 367 -20.80 2.13 15.06
CA GLY A 367 -21.12 2.71 16.36
C GLY A 367 -20.17 2.18 17.43
N ASP A 368 -20.72 1.57 18.48
CA ASP A 368 -19.94 0.96 19.56
C ASP A 368 -19.45 -0.46 19.24
N THR A 369 -19.82 -1.02 18.08
CA THR A 369 -19.40 -2.37 17.68
C THR A 369 -17.93 -2.34 17.25
N PRO A 370 -17.04 -3.12 17.88
CA PRO A 370 -15.64 -3.18 17.47
C PRO A 370 -15.49 -3.71 16.03
N ILE A 371 -14.66 -3.04 15.25
CA ILE A 371 -14.28 -3.46 13.90
C ILE A 371 -13.12 -4.44 14.00
N MET A 372 -13.14 -5.50 13.18
CA MET A 372 -12.04 -6.47 13.10
C MET A 372 -10.76 -5.81 12.58
N GLU A 373 -9.61 -6.42 12.82
CA GLU A 373 -8.35 -5.92 12.26
C GLU A 373 -8.40 -5.90 10.72
N PRO A 374 -7.95 -4.80 10.07
CA PRO A 374 -7.97 -4.70 8.62
C PRO A 374 -6.91 -5.61 7.98
N LEU A 375 -7.18 -6.02 6.75
CA LEU A 375 -6.12 -6.56 5.89
C LEU A 375 -5.11 -5.47 5.59
N LYS A 376 -3.84 -5.85 5.49
CA LYS A 376 -2.73 -4.96 5.18
C LYS A 376 -2.05 -5.34 3.87
N GLU A 377 -1.17 -4.49 3.38
CA GLU A 377 -0.25 -4.79 2.28
C GLU A 377 1.08 -4.07 2.49
N ASP A 378 2.15 -4.63 1.91
CA ASP A 378 3.52 -4.13 2.00
C ASP A 378 3.84 -3.23 0.79
N VAL A 379 3.86 -1.90 0.94
CA VAL A 379 4.16 -0.96 -0.14
C VAL A 379 5.60 -0.43 -0.06
N PRO A 380 6.32 -0.26 -1.19
CA PRO A 380 7.56 0.50 -1.20
C PRO A 380 7.31 1.98 -0.85
N GLU A 381 8.07 2.53 0.08
CA GLU A 381 8.07 3.94 0.46
C GLU A 381 9.37 4.61 -0.02
N GLY A 382 9.47 4.94 -1.31
CA GLY A 382 10.59 5.72 -1.88
C GLY A 382 11.98 5.32 -1.35
N MET A 383 12.70 6.26 -0.73
CA MET A 383 14.02 6.02 -0.11
C MET A 383 13.95 5.45 1.33
N GLY A 384 12.76 5.31 1.91
CA GLY A 384 12.50 4.94 3.30
C GLY A 384 12.32 3.44 3.56
N GLY A 385 12.17 2.60 2.52
CA GLY A 385 12.05 1.15 2.67
C GLY A 385 10.68 0.61 2.25
N ILE A 386 10.17 -0.39 2.99
CA ILE A 386 8.83 -0.95 2.80
C ILE A 386 8.00 -0.59 4.04
N ILE A 387 6.76 -0.15 3.85
CA ILE A 387 5.79 0.08 4.93
C ILE A 387 4.58 -0.85 4.82
N GLU A 388 3.96 -1.17 5.96
CA GLU A 388 2.66 -1.83 6.00
C GLU A 388 1.54 -0.78 6.00
N GLN A 389 0.62 -0.86 5.04
CA GLN A 389 -0.59 -0.04 5.00
C GLN A 389 -1.85 -0.91 4.94
N VAL A 390 -3.04 -0.32 5.15
CA VAL A 390 -4.31 -1.03 4.94
C VAL A 390 -4.44 -1.41 3.46
N ALA A 391 -4.78 -2.67 3.17
CA ALA A 391 -4.89 -3.18 1.81
C ALA A 391 -6.06 -2.52 1.06
N ASP A 392 -5.81 -2.09 -0.19
CA ASP A 392 -6.89 -1.64 -1.07
C ASP A 392 -7.82 -2.80 -1.46
N TYR A 393 -9.06 -2.48 -1.81
CA TYR A 393 -10.07 -3.46 -2.19
C TYR A 393 -9.61 -4.30 -3.39
N ARG A 394 -9.73 -5.62 -3.26
CA ARG A 394 -9.50 -6.57 -4.35
C ARG A 394 -10.79 -7.29 -4.67
N ASN A 395 -11.12 -7.31 -5.94
CA ASN A 395 -12.40 -7.82 -6.43
C ASN A 395 -12.47 -9.35 -6.50
N TYR A 396 -12.05 -10.03 -5.43
CA TYR A 396 -12.22 -11.47 -5.29
C TYR A 396 -13.71 -11.83 -5.17
N ASP A 397 -14.12 -12.99 -5.67
CA ASP A 397 -15.51 -13.45 -5.67
C ASP A 397 -16.16 -13.44 -4.27
N ASN A 398 -15.33 -13.57 -3.23
CA ASN A 398 -15.74 -13.61 -1.83
C ASN A 398 -15.40 -12.33 -1.04
N SER A 399 -15.02 -11.24 -1.70
CA SER A 399 -14.74 -9.97 -1.03
C SER A 399 -15.97 -9.07 -0.91
N ILE A 400 -15.91 -8.18 0.08
CA ILE A 400 -16.81 -7.04 0.24
C ILE A 400 -15.96 -5.79 0.51
N GLY A 401 -16.32 -4.70 -0.14
CA GLY A 401 -15.72 -3.38 0.04
C GLY A 401 -16.80 -2.32 0.23
N PHE A 402 -16.34 -1.09 0.46
CA PHE A 402 -17.21 0.08 0.56
C PHE A 402 -16.52 1.31 -0.02
N SER A 403 -17.32 2.27 -0.45
CA SER A 403 -16.86 3.58 -0.91
C SER A 403 -18.01 4.58 -0.97
N PHE A 404 -17.73 5.80 -1.41
CA PHE A 404 -18.74 6.71 -1.91
C PHE A 404 -19.19 6.30 -3.32
N ARG A 405 -20.48 6.42 -3.61
CA ARG A 405 -21.09 5.93 -4.86
C ARG A 405 -20.45 6.54 -6.10
N PHE A 406 -20.30 7.87 -6.20
CA PHE A 406 -19.68 8.49 -7.37
C PHE A 406 -18.23 8.02 -7.58
N PHE A 407 -17.47 7.82 -6.51
CA PHE A 407 -16.13 7.25 -6.63
C PHE A 407 -16.17 5.83 -7.23
N ALA A 408 -17.11 5.00 -6.76
CA ALA A 408 -17.25 3.61 -7.16
C ALA A 408 -17.85 3.39 -8.56
N THR A 409 -18.66 4.31 -9.07
CA THR A 409 -19.38 4.14 -10.34
C THR A 409 -19.10 5.22 -11.39
N GLY A 410 -18.55 6.36 -10.99
CA GLY A 410 -18.30 7.51 -11.87
C GLY A 410 -16.82 7.75 -12.15
N MET A 411 -15.99 7.81 -11.10
CA MET A 411 -14.54 7.99 -11.26
C MET A 411 -13.82 6.72 -11.69
N ARG A 412 -14.19 5.60 -11.06
CA ARG A 412 -13.79 4.26 -11.48
C ARG A 412 -15.03 3.63 -12.09
N ASP A 413 -15.21 3.73 -13.40
CA ASP A 413 -16.25 2.96 -14.10
C ASP A 413 -15.86 1.48 -14.07
N ASN A 414 -16.05 0.87 -12.90
CA ASN A 414 -15.66 -0.49 -12.65
C ASN A 414 -16.90 -1.35 -12.85
N SER A 415 -17.20 -1.66 -14.10
CA SER A 415 -18.19 -2.68 -14.51
C SER A 415 -17.98 -4.04 -13.82
N ASN A 416 -16.87 -4.22 -13.12
CA ASN A 416 -16.51 -5.40 -12.36
C ASN A 416 -16.95 -5.36 -10.89
N ILE A 417 -17.75 -4.39 -10.41
CA ILE A 417 -18.34 -4.46 -9.05
C ILE A 417 -19.86 -4.42 -9.08
N LYS A 418 -20.49 -5.08 -8.11
CA LYS A 418 -21.94 -5.05 -7.88
C LYS A 418 -22.23 -4.33 -6.57
N LEU A 419 -22.94 -3.19 -6.65
CA LEU A 419 -23.41 -2.48 -5.46
C LEU A 419 -24.49 -3.30 -4.75
N LEU A 420 -24.46 -3.33 -3.42
CA LEU A 420 -25.46 -3.99 -2.61
C LEU A 420 -26.57 -3.02 -2.20
N ALA A 421 -27.81 -3.51 -2.20
CA ALA A 421 -28.91 -2.85 -1.50
C ALA A 421 -28.69 -2.93 0.02
N ILE A 422 -29.21 -1.95 0.74
CA ILE A 422 -29.17 -1.92 2.20
C ILE A 422 -30.61 -1.92 2.72
N ASP A 423 -30.95 -2.89 3.55
CA ASP A 423 -32.33 -3.15 3.99
C ASP A 423 -33.31 -3.24 2.79
N GLY A 424 -32.86 -3.82 1.67
CA GLY A 424 -33.62 -3.92 0.42
C GLY A 424 -33.72 -2.64 -0.41
N ILE A 425 -33.06 -1.54 -0.03
CA ILE A 425 -33.06 -0.27 -0.76
C ILE A 425 -31.78 -0.10 -1.57
N GLU A 426 -31.91 0.02 -2.89
CA GLU A 426 -30.77 0.24 -3.79
C GLU A 426 -30.21 1.68 -3.67
N PRO A 427 -28.89 1.88 -3.85
CA PRO A 427 -28.26 3.20 -3.87
C PRO A 427 -28.49 3.96 -5.20
N SER A 428 -29.75 4.07 -5.61
CA SER A 428 -30.14 4.84 -6.81
C SER A 428 -30.16 6.35 -6.51
N PRO A 429 -29.91 7.23 -7.49
CA PRO A 429 -30.03 8.68 -7.30
C PRO A 429 -31.36 9.11 -6.67
N GLU A 430 -32.48 8.46 -7.03
CA GLU A 430 -33.81 8.75 -6.49
C GLU A 430 -33.91 8.36 -5.01
N ASN A 431 -33.39 7.21 -4.61
CA ASN A 431 -33.40 6.75 -3.21
C ASN A 431 -32.49 7.62 -2.33
N ILE A 432 -31.38 8.12 -2.88
CA ILE A 432 -30.45 9.01 -2.19
C ILE A 432 -31.09 10.40 -2.03
N ALA A 433 -31.63 10.96 -3.11
CA ALA A 433 -32.27 12.27 -3.09
C ALA A 433 -33.49 12.32 -2.16
N SER A 434 -34.26 11.24 -2.10
CA SER A 434 -35.42 11.13 -1.21
C SER A 434 -35.07 10.75 0.23
N GLY A 435 -33.81 10.44 0.54
CA GLY A 435 -33.37 10.00 1.87
C GLY A 435 -33.85 8.60 2.27
N LYS A 436 -34.33 7.80 1.32
CA LYS A 436 -34.73 6.41 1.55
C LYS A 436 -33.54 5.48 1.74
N TYR A 437 -32.44 5.73 1.04
CA TYR A 437 -31.21 4.96 1.23
C TYR A 437 -30.60 5.30 2.59
N PRO A 438 -30.28 4.31 3.44
CA PRO A 438 -29.96 4.57 4.86
C PRO A 438 -28.62 5.26 5.08
N PHE A 439 -27.67 5.10 4.15
CA PHE A 439 -26.31 5.61 4.30
C PHE A 439 -26.03 6.74 3.33
N THR A 440 -26.56 7.93 3.63
CA THR A 440 -26.24 9.17 2.93
C THR A 440 -25.23 10.01 3.71
N ALA A 441 -24.33 10.68 2.99
CA ALA A 441 -23.38 11.63 3.54
C ALA A 441 -23.47 12.95 2.77
N ASN A 442 -23.20 14.07 3.44
CA ASN A 442 -23.00 15.33 2.73
C ASN A 442 -21.55 15.40 2.22
N LEU A 443 -21.41 15.93 1.02
CA LEU A 443 -20.16 16.48 0.53
C LEU A 443 -20.03 17.91 1.07
N TYR A 444 -18.95 18.19 1.79
CA TYR A 444 -18.67 19.49 2.39
C TYR A 444 -17.54 20.20 1.65
N ALA A 445 -17.68 21.53 1.56
CA ALA A 445 -16.56 22.46 1.48
C ALA A 445 -16.30 22.96 2.91
N ILE A 446 -15.12 22.67 3.46
CA ILE A 446 -14.74 23.01 4.84
C ILE A 446 -13.63 24.07 4.80
N SER A 447 -13.88 25.21 5.44
CA SER A 447 -12.90 26.27 5.62
C SER A 447 -12.63 26.54 7.09
N LEU A 448 -11.57 27.30 7.39
CA LEU A 448 -11.34 27.82 8.73
C LEU A 448 -12.08 29.14 8.93
N LYS A 449 -12.74 29.30 10.09
CA LYS A 449 -13.49 30.53 10.41
C LYS A 449 -12.64 31.79 10.43
N ASN A 450 -11.34 31.66 10.72
CA ASN A 450 -10.40 32.77 10.76
C ASN A 450 -9.64 32.98 9.43
N ASN A 451 -10.05 32.33 8.34
CA ASN A 451 -9.46 32.58 7.03
C ASN A 451 -9.75 34.02 6.59
N THR A 452 -8.70 34.74 6.14
CA THR A 452 -8.77 36.16 5.80
C THR A 452 -9.06 36.42 4.32
N LYS A 453 -9.09 35.39 3.46
CA LYS A 453 -9.37 35.58 2.03
C LYS A 453 -10.83 35.98 1.81
N THR A 454 -11.01 37.13 1.17
CA THR A 454 -12.34 37.74 0.99
C THR A 454 -13.22 36.99 -0.02
N SER A 455 -12.59 36.21 -0.90
CA SER A 455 -13.25 35.43 -1.94
C SER A 455 -13.94 34.15 -1.44
N ILE A 456 -13.61 33.65 -0.24
CA ILE A 456 -14.11 32.37 0.26
C ILE A 456 -15.63 32.40 0.45
N GLU A 457 -16.15 33.38 1.17
CA GLU A 457 -17.59 33.44 1.47
C GLU A 457 -18.45 33.55 0.18
N PRO A 458 -18.17 34.47 -0.76
CA PRO A 458 -18.87 34.49 -2.04
C PRO A 458 -18.74 33.19 -2.84
N PHE A 459 -17.59 32.52 -2.77
CA PHE A 459 -17.38 31.27 -3.47
C PHE A 459 -18.21 30.12 -2.87
N LEU A 460 -18.27 30.02 -1.54
CA LEU A 460 -19.12 29.07 -0.83
C LEU A 460 -20.61 29.31 -1.11
N GLU A 461 -21.06 30.56 -1.18
CA GLU A 461 -22.42 30.90 -1.59
C GLU A 461 -22.71 30.51 -3.04
N TRP A 462 -21.76 30.76 -3.95
CA TRP A 462 -21.90 30.36 -5.35
C TRP A 462 -21.98 28.83 -5.52
N MET A 463 -21.19 28.05 -4.76
CA MET A 463 -21.25 26.58 -4.76
C MET A 463 -22.64 26.05 -4.36
N LYS A 464 -23.30 26.72 -3.39
CA LYS A 464 -24.68 26.40 -2.98
C LYS A 464 -25.74 26.91 -3.95
N GLY A 465 -25.38 27.88 -4.79
CA GLY A 465 -26.26 28.49 -5.79
C GLY A 465 -26.52 27.59 -7.01
N PRO A 466 -27.38 28.05 -7.94
CA PRO A 466 -27.84 27.22 -9.06
C PRO A 466 -26.71 26.68 -9.96
N GLN A 467 -25.68 27.47 -10.23
CA GLN A 467 -24.55 27.04 -11.08
C GLN A 467 -23.63 26.04 -10.39
N GLY A 468 -23.35 26.22 -9.10
CA GLY A 468 -22.60 25.25 -8.30
C GLY A 468 -23.35 23.91 -8.21
N GLN A 469 -24.66 23.95 -7.98
CA GLN A 469 -25.49 22.73 -7.95
C GLN A 469 -25.64 22.06 -9.32
N GLU A 470 -25.62 22.82 -10.43
CA GLU A 470 -25.55 22.25 -11.79
C GLU A 470 -24.27 21.43 -12.00
N ILE A 471 -23.12 21.94 -11.52
CA ILE A 471 -21.84 21.23 -11.60
C ILE A 471 -21.89 19.96 -10.75
N ILE A 472 -22.37 20.04 -9.50
CA ILE A 472 -22.53 18.88 -8.59
C ILE A 472 -23.33 17.76 -9.27
N GLU A 473 -24.48 18.10 -9.85
CA GLU A 473 -25.34 17.15 -10.55
C GLU A 473 -24.69 16.56 -11.81
N LYS A 474 -23.99 17.39 -12.60
CA LYS A 474 -23.28 16.94 -13.82
C LYS A 474 -22.12 15.98 -13.54
N ILE A 475 -21.45 16.13 -12.40
CA ILE A 475 -20.40 15.20 -11.98
C ILE A 475 -21.03 13.85 -11.64
N GLY A 476 -22.19 13.84 -10.98
CA GLY A 476 -22.89 12.62 -10.59
C GLY A 476 -23.19 12.53 -9.09
N TYR A 477 -22.93 13.61 -8.36
CA TYR A 477 -23.39 13.80 -6.98
C TYR A 477 -24.85 14.25 -6.95
N ILE A 478 -25.49 14.16 -5.79
CA ILE A 478 -26.87 14.59 -5.60
C ILE A 478 -26.87 16.05 -5.11
N LYS A 479 -27.55 16.94 -5.84
CA LYS A 479 -27.71 18.34 -5.43
C LYS A 479 -28.53 18.46 -4.13
N ASN A 480 -28.29 19.53 -3.37
CA ASN A 480 -28.89 19.74 -2.07
C ASN A 480 -30.40 19.99 -2.09
#